data_AF-F0SP14-F1
#
_entry.id   AF-F0SP14-F1
#
_cell.length_a   1.000
_cell.length_b   1.000
_cell.length_c   1.000
_cell.angle_alpha   90.00
_cell.angle_beta   90.00
_cell.angle_gamma   90.00
#
_symmetry.space_group_name_H-M   'P 1'
#
loop_
_entity.id
_entity.type
_entity.pdbx_description
1 polymer ?
#
loop_
_entity_poly.entity_id
_entity_poly.type
_entity_poly.pdbx_seq_one_letter_code
_entity_poly.pdbx_strand_id
1 'polypeptide(L)'
;MISPAPQTSSHNFTPQDSRSRRTVRPRAATLFIASLLIALIACLSPATTTACPFCSAPQLTLAEQIAQTDIAVLAEWKSGVQPDFSAGTAGTTTFRIEKIIKAPEAAGLEVGKEITLPDYTPGLEGEFGLLVGTLQETISWLSPLDISKAGFEYVINAPGPENAASLRLKYFVKFLEHKDPLVADDAYAEFANAAYSSIAEVKDSFPTDQLRKWVYDPETPVTRLGLYGLMLGLSGNENDIPRLQDKVTANEEDFRLGIDGVMAGYLLLSGADGLTVLEKTKFEPALETPSPVPFSETFAAMQALKFLWEYAPDTVEKERLRASMRTLMAHPDLADLVIIDLARWEDWSLLPRLKEIYGQEPYDVPAIKRAIVGYLIAAGKQEPEDEQTPVPAFVKEAEAFLAQLEEEDPKTVKTARLLFR
;
A
#
# COMPACT_ATOMS: atom_id res chain seq x y z
N MET A 1 7.31 -28.71 75.33
CA MET A 1 6.31 -27.65 75.63
C MET A 1 5.17 -27.83 74.63
N ILE A 2 4.22 -28.70 74.98
CA ILE A 2 2.77 -28.41 75.17
C ILE A 2 2.12 -28.04 73.82
N SER A 3 1.61 -28.97 73.01
CA SER A 3 0.40 -29.84 73.11
C SER A 3 -0.68 -29.38 72.11
N PRO A 4 -1.58 -30.27 71.67
CA PRO A 4 -2.19 -30.26 70.33
C PRO A 4 -3.70 -29.92 70.31
N ALA A 5 -4.26 -29.92 69.08
CA ALA A 5 -5.64 -30.12 68.57
C ALA A 5 -6.86 -30.13 69.54
N PRO A 6 -8.09 -29.87 69.03
CA PRO A 6 -8.88 -31.01 68.53
C PRO A 6 -9.81 -30.73 67.34
N GLN A 7 -10.18 -31.84 66.69
CA GLN A 7 -11.29 -32.01 65.76
C GLN A 7 -12.65 -31.96 66.48
N THR A 8 -13.69 -31.49 65.80
CA THR A 8 -15.07 -32.00 65.97
C THR A 8 -15.81 -32.05 64.63
N SER A 9 -16.30 -33.24 64.30
CA SER A 9 -17.45 -33.53 63.45
C SER A 9 -18.72 -32.87 64.02
N SER A 10 -19.86 -32.64 63.37
CA SER A 10 -20.62 -33.31 62.31
C SER A 10 -21.83 -32.41 62.03
N HIS A 11 -22.41 -32.42 60.82
CA HIS A 11 -23.83 -32.71 60.58
C HIS A 11 -24.26 -32.36 59.15
N ASN A 12 -24.92 -33.35 58.55
CA ASN A 12 -25.58 -33.33 57.25
C ASN A 12 -26.60 -32.20 57.10
N PHE A 13 -26.62 -31.54 55.94
CA PHE A 13 -27.83 -31.01 55.34
C PHE A 13 -27.69 -30.97 53.81
N THR A 14 -28.34 -31.92 53.14
CA THR A 14 -28.78 -31.75 51.75
C THR A 14 -30.20 -31.19 51.75
N PRO A 15 -30.51 -30.29 50.81
CA PRO A 15 -31.63 -30.57 49.93
C PRO A 15 -31.32 -30.32 48.45
N GLN A 16 -32.03 -31.08 47.61
CA GLN A 16 -32.30 -30.87 46.19
C GLN A 16 -32.64 -29.39 45.91
N ASP A 17 -32.45 -28.80 44.73
CA ASP A 17 -32.90 -29.29 43.43
C ASP A 17 -32.43 -28.35 42.29
N SER A 18 -32.32 -28.91 41.09
CA SER A 18 -32.45 -28.30 39.75
C SER A 18 -31.81 -26.92 39.43
N ARG A 19 -30.93 -26.89 38.40
CA ARG A 19 -31.11 -26.05 37.19
C ARG A 19 -29.94 -26.18 36.20
N SER A 20 -30.30 -26.70 35.02
CA SER A 20 -29.78 -26.43 33.66
C SER A 20 -28.28 -26.13 33.45
N ARG A 21 -27.57 -27.13 32.91
CA ARG A 21 -26.39 -26.90 32.05
C ARG A 21 -26.86 -26.19 30.77
N ARG A 22 -26.57 -24.90 30.63
CA ARG A 22 -26.58 -24.23 29.32
C ARG A 22 -25.21 -24.42 28.67
N THR A 23 -25.22 -25.10 27.54
CA THR A 23 -24.10 -25.19 26.60
C THR A 23 -23.86 -23.81 25.97
N VAL A 24 -22.71 -23.21 26.27
CA VAL A 24 -22.24 -22.00 25.57
C VAL A 24 -21.61 -22.45 24.25
N ARG A 25 -22.29 -22.16 23.14
CA ARG A 25 -21.70 -22.27 21.78
C ARG A 25 -20.73 -21.09 21.58
N PRO A 26 -19.51 -21.29 21.05
CA PRO A 26 -18.60 -20.18 20.77
C PRO A 26 -19.05 -19.49 19.48
N ARG A 27 -19.50 -18.23 19.60
CA ARG A 27 -19.79 -17.31 18.47
C ARG A 27 -18.55 -16.52 18.01
N ALA A 28 -17.35 -16.94 18.40
CA ALA A 28 -16.10 -16.19 18.15
C ALA A 28 -15.37 -16.60 16.85
N ALA A 29 -15.79 -17.68 16.16
CA ALA A 29 -15.10 -18.17 14.96
C ALA A 29 -15.54 -17.46 13.64
N THR A 30 -16.61 -16.68 13.67
CA THR A 30 -17.19 -16.08 12.45
C THR A 30 -16.64 -14.69 12.12
N LEU A 31 -15.94 -14.04 13.05
CA LEU A 31 -15.41 -12.69 12.88
C LEU A 31 -13.97 -12.63 12.33
N PHE A 32 -13.21 -13.72 12.42
CA PHE A 32 -11.86 -13.81 11.80
C PHE A 32 -11.87 -14.24 10.32
N ILE A 33 -12.96 -14.87 9.85
CA ILE A 33 -13.10 -15.30 8.45
C ILE A 33 -13.50 -14.12 7.55
N ALA A 34 -14.17 -13.10 8.10
CA ALA A 34 -14.56 -11.90 7.37
C ALA A 34 -13.37 -10.98 7.04
N SER A 35 -12.33 -10.97 7.87
CA SER A 35 -11.12 -10.13 7.67
C SER A 35 -10.22 -10.66 6.55
N LEU A 36 -10.21 -11.97 6.29
CA LEU A 36 -9.43 -12.57 5.20
C LEU A 36 -10.12 -12.43 3.83
N LEU A 37 -11.44 -12.23 3.79
CA LEU A 37 -12.20 -12.06 2.55
C LEU A 37 -12.06 -10.65 1.96
N ILE A 38 -11.80 -9.63 2.79
CA ILE A 38 -11.68 -8.23 2.33
C ILE A 38 -10.32 -7.98 1.66
N ALA A 39 -9.27 -8.69 2.06
CA ALA A 39 -7.95 -8.59 1.43
C ALA A 39 -7.88 -9.22 0.02
N LEU A 40 -8.75 -10.20 -0.29
CA LEU A 40 -8.72 -10.91 -1.57
C LEU A 40 -9.64 -10.30 -2.64
N ILE A 41 -10.72 -9.61 -2.23
CA ILE A 41 -11.67 -8.97 -3.14
C ILE A 41 -11.12 -7.63 -3.70
N ALA A 42 -10.08 -7.06 -3.09
CA ALA A 42 -9.41 -5.85 -3.59
C ALA A 42 -8.63 -6.04 -4.91
N CYS A 43 -8.52 -7.26 -5.45
CA CYS A 43 -7.75 -7.56 -6.68
C CYS A 43 -8.59 -7.78 -7.95
N LEU A 44 -9.91 -7.51 -7.93
CA LEU A 44 -10.82 -7.87 -9.04
C LEU A 44 -11.55 -6.68 -9.70
N SER A 45 -10.98 -5.47 -9.65
CA SER A 45 -11.51 -4.33 -10.41
C SER A 45 -10.46 -3.79 -11.39
N PRO A 46 -10.66 -3.90 -12.72
CA PRO A 46 -9.90 -3.11 -13.66
C PRO A 46 -10.47 -1.69 -13.64
N ALA A 47 -9.58 -0.69 -13.55
CA ALA A 47 -9.85 0.74 -13.39
C ALA A 47 -10.21 1.21 -11.97
N THR A 48 -9.37 0.89 -10.99
CA THR A 48 -8.97 1.93 -10.03
C THR A 48 -7.73 2.60 -10.60
N THR A 49 -7.65 3.92 -10.53
CA THR A 49 -6.38 4.64 -10.71
C THR A 49 -5.38 4.03 -9.74
N THR A 50 -4.48 3.19 -10.26
CA THR A 50 -3.52 2.43 -9.45
C THR A 50 -2.53 3.40 -8.85
N ALA A 51 -2.68 3.75 -7.57
CA ALA A 51 -1.75 4.60 -6.83
C ALA A 51 -0.29 4.11 -6.96
N CYS A 52 0.67 4.94 -6.59
CA CYS A 52 2.10 4.63 -6.68
C CYS A 52 2.41 3.28 -6.00
N PRO A 53 3.00 2.31 -6.73
CA PRO A 53 3.16 0.94 -6.21
C PRO A 53 4.17 0.82 -5.05
N PHE A 54 4.95 1.87 -4.77
CA PHE A 54 6.00 1.89 -3.75
C PHE A 54 5.73 2.89 -2.62
N CYS A 55 4.58 3.56 -2.64
CA CYS A 55 4.28 4.63 -1.71
C CYS A 55 3.46 4.10 -0.51
N SER A 56 3.53 4.79 0.64
CA SER A 56 2.70 4.48 1.80
C SER A 56 1.21 4.62 1.50
N ALA A 57 0.35 4.01 2.33
CA ALA A 57 -1.11 4.03 2.15
C ALA A 57 -1.66 5.44 1.82
N PRO A 58 -2.63 5.54 0.88
CA PRO A 58 -3.16 6.83 0.44
C PRO A 58 -3.66 7.67 1.62
N GLN A 59 -3.20 8.92 1.69
CA GLN A 59 -3.76 9.93 2.58
C GLN A 59 -4.57 10.92 1.74
N LEU A 60 -5.61 11.50 2.34
CA LEU A 60 -6.40 12.51 1.67
C LEU A 60 -5.60 13.81 1.57
N THR A 61 -5.27 14.21 0.34
CA THR A 61 -4.51 15.43 0.06
C THR A 61 -5.32 16.68 0.40
N LEU A 62 -4.67 17.81 0.62
CA LEU A 62 -5.31 19.10 0.85
C LEU A 62 -6.19 19.50 -0.35
N ALA A 63 -5.75 19.21 -1.57
CA ALA A 63 -6.53 19.45 -2.77
C ALA A 63 -7.84 18.61 -2.79
N GLU A 64 -7.77 17.34 -2.40
CA GLU A 64 -8.95 16.48 -2.29
C GLU A 64 -9.86 16.90 -1.14
N GLN A 65 -9.30 17.28 0.02
CA GLN A 65 -10.05 17.81 1.15
C GLN A 65 -10.86 19.05 0.74
N ILE A 66 -10.21 20.03 0.10
CA ILE A 66 -10.85 21.24 -0.41
C ILE A 66 -11.92 20.92 -1.48
N ALA A 67 -11.66 19.93 -2.34
CA ALA A 67 -12.60 19.54 -3.36
C ALA A 67 -13.87 18.89 -2.78
N GLN A 68 -13.75 18.16 -1.67
CA GLN A 68 -14.86 17.47 -1.00
C GLN A 68 -15.73 18.36 -0.10
N THR A 69 -15.31 19.60 0.19
CA THR A 69 -16.10 20.56 0.99
C THR A 69 -16.83 21.58 0.12
N ASP A 70 -17.88 22.21 0.65
CA ASP A 70 -18.57 23.31 -0.04
C ASP A 70 -17.77 24.61 0.03
N ILE A 71 -17.05 24.79 1.14
CA ILE A 71 -16.32 26.00 1.49
C ILE A 71 -14.89 25.65 1.90
N ALA A 72 -13.95 26.44 1.40
CA ALA A 72 -12.55 26.48 1.82
C ALA A 72 -12.04 27.93 1.76
N VAL A 73 -11.54 28.42 2.89
CA VAL A 73 -10.97 29.77 3.02
C VAL A 73 -9.65 29.71 3.78
N LEU A 74 -8.73 30.61 3.44
CA LEU A 74 -7.57 30.91 4.27
C LEU A 74 -7.87 32.15 5.09
N ALA A 75 -7.67 32.04 6.40
CA ALA A 75 -8.04 33.09 7.33
C ALA A 75 -6.95 33.33 8.36
N GLU A 76 -6.71 34.59 8.72
CA GLU A 76 -5.75 34.98 9.74
C GLU A 76 -6.41 34.89 11.12
N TRP A 77 -5.74 34.29 12.10
CA TRP A 77 -6.19 34.27 13.49
C TRP A 77 -6.17 35.68 14.07
N LYS A 78 -7.24 36.08 14.76
CA LYS A 78 -7.36 37.42 15.37
C LYS A 78 -7.48 37.40 16.88
N SER A 79 -8.35 36.56 17.41
CA SER A 79 -8.56 36.48 18.86
C SER A 79 -9.22 35.16 19.23
N GLY A 80 -9.03 34.70 20.47
CA GLY A 80 -9.76 33.56 21.01
C GLY A 80 -10.19 33.79 22.45
N VAL A 81 -11.39 33.30 22.78
CA VAL A 81 -11.88 33.22 24.16
C VAL A 81 -11.65 31.79 24.63
N GLN A 82 -10.87 31.61 25.69
CA GLN A 82 -10.56 30.28 26.22
C GLN A 82 -11.81 29.56 26.73
N PRO A 83 -11.82 28.21 26.74
CA PRO A 83 -12.91 27.44 27.30
C PRO A 83 -13.08 27.74 28.79
N ASP A 84 -14.33 27.97 29.21
CA ASP A 84 -14.71 27.97 30.62
C ASP A 84 -15.58 26.75 30.91
N PHE A 85 -14.93 25.68 31.39
CA PHE A 85 -15.60 24.43 31.74
C PHE A 85 -16.56 24.58 32.93
N SER A 86 -16.40 25.61 33.77
CA SER A 86 -17.30 25.88 34.89
C SER A 86 -18.60 26.55 34.43
N ALA A 87 -18.52 27.38 33.39
CA ALA A 87 -19.66 27.99 32.70
C ALA A 87 -20.22 27.12 31.55
N GLY A 88 -19.58 25.98 31.23
CA GLY A 88 -19.99 25.07 30.17
C GLY A 88 -19.76 25.60 28.76
N THR A 89 -18.74 26.44 28.55
CA THR A 89 -18.41 27.02 27.23
C THR A 89 -17.13 26.39 26.66
N ALA A 90 -17.14 26.04 25.37
CA ALA A 90 -15.98 25.52 24.66
C ALA A 90 -14.99 26.62 24.21
N GLY A 91 -15.28 27.88 24.56
CA GLY A 91 -14.55 29.04 24.07
C GLY A 91 -14.94 29.39 22.62
N THR A 92 -14.26 30.35 22.02
CA THR A 92 -14.47 30.73 20.62
C THR A 92 -13.16 31.19 19.99
N THR A 93 -13.10 31.16 18.67
CA THR A 93 -11.96 31.69 17.90
C THR A 93 -12.45 32.56 16.75
N THR A 94 -11.93 33.77 16.64
CA THR A 94 -12.23 34.69 15.54
C THR A 94 -11.09 34.70 14.54
N PHE A 95 -11.44 34.48 13.28
CA PHE A 95 -10.54 34.55 12.13
C PHE A 95 -11.01 35.64 11.17
N ARG A 96 -10.07 36.31 10.49
CA ARG A 96 -10.36 37.22 9.38
C ARG A 96 -10.05 36.53 8.06
N ILE A 97 -11.02 36.45 7.15
CA ILE A 97 -10.84 35.81 5.84
C ILE A 97 -9.85 36.61 5.00
N GLU A 98 -8.75 35.99 4.59
CA GLU A 98 -7.73 36.61 3.72
C GLU A 98 -7.89 36.16 2.27
N LYS A 99 -8.30 34.91 2.07
CA LYS A 99 -8.54 34.34 0.74
C LYS A 99 -9.70 33.37 0.77
N ILE A 100 -10.57 33.46 -0.23
CA ILE A 100 -11.59 32.45 -0.51
C ILE A 100 -11.04 31.55 -1.61
N ILE A 101 -10.85 30.26 -1.31
CA ILE A 101 -10.42 29.24 -2.29
C ILE A 101 -11.64 28.71 -3.02
N LYS A 102 -12.69 28.38 -2.25
CA LYS A 102 -13.95 27.81 -2.74
C LYS A 102 -15.07 28.25 -1.81
N ALA A 103 -16.16 28.80 -2.36
CA ALA A 103 -17.41 29.03 -1.63
C ALA A 103 -18.53 29.31 -2.64
N PRO A 104 -19.75 28.78 -2.45
CA PRO A 104 -20.92 29.23 -3.20
C PRO A 104 -21.33 30.63 -2.75
N GLU A 105 -21.96 31.41 -3.66
CA GLU A 105 -22.43 32.78 -3.37
C GLU A 105 -23.37 32.84 -2.16
N ALA A 106 -24.21 31.81 -1.99
CA ALA A 106 -25.13 31.67 -0.86
C ALA A 106 -24.43 31.61 0.52
N ALA A 107 -23.13 31.34 0.58
CA ALA A 107 -22.37 31.36 1.83
C ALA A 107 -22.15 32.79 2.39
N GLY A 108 -22.31 33.83 1.55
CA GLY A 108 -22.17 35.23 1.97
C GLY A 108 -20.80 35.55 2.60
N LEU A 109 -19.74 34.92 2.09
CA LEU A 109 -18.36 35.12 2.54
C LEU A 109 -17.66 36.15 1.66
N GLU A 110 -16.89 37.03 2.29
CA GLU A 110 -16.12 38.08 1.63
C GLU A 110 -14.72 38.15 2.24
N VAL A 111 -13.72 38.53 1.44
CA VAL A 111 -12.38 38.80 1.94
C VAL A 111 -12.43 40.00 2.90
N GLY A 112 -11.74 39.89 4.03
CA GLY A 112 -11.73 40.84 5.14
C GLY A 112 -12.82 40.60 6.19
N LYS A 113 -13.79 39.72 5.92
CA LYS A 113 -14.85 39.37 6.89
C LYS A 113 -14.28 38.59 8.06
N GLU A 114 -14.67 38.96 9.28
CA GLU A 114 -14.40 38.18 10.48
C GLU A 114 -15.47 37.10 10.69
N ILE A 115 -15.03 35.89 11.00
CA ILE A 115 -15.87 34.74 11.33
C ILE A 115 -15.44 34.20 12.69
N THR A 116 -16.42 33.88 13.54
CA THR A 116 -16.17 33.31 14.88
C THR A 116 -16.62 31.86 14.90
N LEU A 117 -15.68 30.96 15.17
CA LEU A 117 -15.92 29.54 15.35
C LEU A 117 -16.26 29.23 16.82
N PRO A 118 -17.13 28.23 17.07
CA PRO A 118 -17.65 27.93 18.42
C PRO A 118 -16.69 27.13 19.31
N ASP A 119 -15.45 26.94 18.89
CA ASP A 119 -14.40 26.25 19.64
C ASP A 119 -13.14 27.13 19.71
N TYR A 120 -12.46 27.07 20.86
CA TYR A 120 -11.17 27.74 21.04
C TYR A 120 -10.03 26.95 20.38
N THR A 121 -9.31 27.62 19.49
CA THR A 121 -8.04 27.16 18.91
C THR A 121 -6.95 28.16 19.32
N PRO A 122 -5.89 27.70 20.02
CA PRO A 122 -4.75 28.55 20.35
C PRO A 122 -4.13 29.14 19.09
N GLY A 123 -3.71 30.41 19.14
CA GLY A 123 -3.03 31.05 18.03
C GLY A 123 -2.53 32.44 18.39
N LEU A 124 -1.76 33.03 17.49
CA LEU A 124 -1.25 34.39 17.56
C LEU A 124 -1.71 35.21 16.34
N GLU A 125 -1.80 36.53 16.51
CA GLU A 125 -2.09 37.42 15.40
C GLU A 125 -1.00 37.29 14.31
N GLY A 126 -1.42 37.16 13.05
CA GLY A 126 -0.55 36.88 11.91
C GLY A 126 -0.35 35.40 11.59
N GLU A 127 -0.86 34.47 12.41
CA GLU A 127 -0.95 33.05 12.05
C GLU A 127 -2.17 32.78 11.17
N PHE A 128 -2.09 31.79 10.29
CA PHE A 128 -3.13 31.47 9.32
C PHE A 128 -3.72 30.08 9.58
N GLY A 129 -5.00 29.94 9.28
CA GLY A 129 -5.69 28.65 9.23
C GLY A 129 -6.30 28.41 7.85
N LEU A 130 -6.28 27.16 7.40
CA LEU A 130 -7.17 26.65 6.37
C LEU A 130 -8.48 26.22 7.05
N LEU A 131 -9.55 26.93 6.75
CA LEU A 131 -10.88 26.67 7.28
C LEU A 131 -11.72 26.06 6.17
N VAL A 132 -12.22 24.85 6.41
CA VAL A 132 -13.11 24.14 5.48
C VAL A 132 -14.45 23.84 6.14
N GLY A 133 -15.52 23.82 5.35
CA GLY A 133 -16.86 23.61 5.87
C GLY A 133 -17.88 23.18 4.83
N THR A 134 -19.01 22.69 5.34
CA THR A 134 -20.17 22.25 4.56
C THR A 134 -21.29 23.27 4.74
N LEU A 135 -21.96 23.65 3.65
CA LEU A 135 -23.06 24.60 3.66
C LEU A 135 -24.40 23.85 3.70
N GLN A 136 -25.15 24.04 4.79
CA GLN A 136 -26.54 23.60 4.91
C GLN A 136 -27.46 24.84 5.04
N GLU A 137 -28.24 24.95 6.11
CA GLU A 137 -28.90 26.21 6.48
C GLU A 137 -27.88 27.26 6.97
N THR A 138 -26.85 26.79 7.66
CA THR A 138 -25.67 27.55 8.10
C THR A 138 -24.41 26.79 7.73
N ILE A 139 -23.25 27.47 7.82
CA ILE A 139 -21.95 26.84 7.56
C ILE A 139 -21.56 26.02 8.79
N SER A 140 -21.34 24.72 8.59
CA SER A 140 -20.71 23.85 9.58
C SER A 140 -19.23 23.77 9.26
N TRP A 141 -18.41 24.42 10.09
CA TRP A 141 -16.95 24.43 9.95
C TRP A 141 -16.35 23.18 10.60
N LEU A 142 -15.31 22.63 9.98
CA LEU A 142 -14.41 21.68 10.64
C LEU A 142 -13.39 22.43 11.50
N SER A 143 -12.67 21.69 12.35
CA SER A 143 -11.54 22.26 13.09
C SER A 143 -10.53 22.89 12.12
N PRO A 144 -10.10 24.15 12.35
CA PRO A 144 -9.11 24.79 11.51
C PRO A 144 -7.82 23.99 11.44
N LEU A 145 -7.24 23.92 10.24
CA LEU A 145 -5.89 23.40 10.05
C LEU A 145 -4.91 24.56 10.10
N ASP A 146 -3.99 24.54 11.07
CA ASP A 146 -2.93 25.54 11.16
C ASP A 146 -2.03 25.46 9.93
N ILE A 147 -1.79 26.59 9.29
CA ILE A 147 -0.92 26.68 8.11
C ILE A 147 0.11 27.79 8.30
N SER A 148 1.36 27.49 7.92
CA SER A 148 2.37 28.53 7.83
C SER A 148 2.09 29.47 6.66
N LYS A 149 2.81 30.59 6.59
CA LYS A 149 2.81 31.43 5.39
C LYS A 149 3.23 30.67 4.12
N ALA A 150 4.14 29.71 4.23
CA ALA A 150 4.52 28.87 3.09
C ALA A 150 3.40 27.91 2.71
N GLY A 151 2.71 27.30 3.68
CA GLY A 151 1.50 26.51 3.47
C GLY A 151 0.38 27.31 2.81
N PHE A 152 0.19 28.56 3.21
CA PHE A 152 -0.74 29.48 2.56
C PHE A 152 -0.42 29.64 1.07
N GLU A 153 0.81 30.05 0.73
CA GLU A 153 1.24 30.23 -0.67
C GLU A 153 1.16 28.92 -1.46
N TYR A 154 1.46 27.80 -0.83
CA TYR A 154 1.33 26.48 -1.42
C TYR A 154 -0.13 26.14 -1.78
N VAL A 155 -1.08 26.33 -0.85
CA VAL A 155 -2.49 26.00 -1.07
C VAL A 155 -3.12 26.90 -2.13
N ILE A 156 -2.83 28.21 -2.14
CA ILE A 156 -3.48 29.11 -3.12
C ILE A 156 -3.06 28.83 -4.57
N ASN A 157 -1.86 28.27 -4.76
CA ASN A 157 -1.29 28.02 -6.09
C ASN A 157 -1.43 26.55 -6.50
N ALA A 158 -1.91 25.67 -5.61
CA ALA A 158 -2.06 24.26 -5.89
C ALA A 158 -3.17 24.01 -6.93
N PRO A 159 -2.90 23.24 -7.99
CA PRO A 159 -3.92 22.87 -8.96
C PRO A 159 -4.91 21.85 -8.35
N GLY A 160 -6.20 22.14 -8.47
CA GLY A 160 -7.27 21.27 -7.97
C GLY A 160 -7.33 19.91 -8.68
N PRO A 161 -8.02 18.92 -8.10
CA PRO A 161 -8.09 17.55 -8.62
C PRO A 161 -8.80 17.42 -9.97
N GLU A 162 -9.52 18.45 -10.42
CA GLU A 162 -10.10 18.54 -11.76
C GLU A 162 -9.05 18.68 -12.88
N ASN A 163 -7.82 19.04 -12.53
CA ASN A 163 -6.72 19.19 -13.48
C ASN A 163 -6.05 17.84 -13.80
N ALA A 164 -5.44 17.73 -14.98
CA ALA A 164 -4.70 16.54 -15.37
C ALA A 164 -3.59 16.21 -14.37
N ALA A 165 -3.43 14.92 -14.04
CA ALA A 165 -2.45 14.46 -13.05
C ALA A 165 -1.01 14.94 -13.36
N SER A 166 -0.59 14.95 -14.63
CA SER A 166 0.74 15.43 -15.02
C SER A 166 0.94 16.93 -14.79
N LEU A 167 -0.10 17.76 -14.92
CA LEU A 167 -0.03 19.18 -14.54
C LEU A 167 0.14 19.33 -13.03
N ARG A 168 -0.64 18.54 -12.27
CA ARG A 168 -0.62 18.55 -10.81
C ARG A 168 0.75 18.12 -10.26
N LEU A 169 1.28 16.99 -10.72
CA LEU A 169 2.57 16.47 -10.26
C LEU A 169 3.74 17.42 -10.57
N LYS A 170 3.72 18.13 -11.70
CA LYS A 170 4.72 19.17 -12.02
C LYS A 170 4.72 20.35 -11.03
N TYR A 171 3.59 20.61 -10.39
CA TYR A 171 3.51 21.58 -9.30
C TYR A 171 4.08 20.98 -8.00
N PHE A 172 3.56 19.82 -7.58
CA PHE A 172 3.89 19.20 -6.29
C PHE A 172 5.34 18.74 -6.17
N VAL A 173 6.00 18.37 -7.27
CA VAL A 173 7.40 17.90 -7.25
C VAL A 173 8.38 18.90 -6.62
N LYS A 174 8.04 20.20 -6.68
CA LYS A 174 8.85 21.29 -6.13
C LYS A 174 8.87 21.31 -4.59
N PHE A 175 7.97 20.56 -3.96
CA PHE A 175 7.66 20.66 -2.54
C PHE A 175 7.96 19.37 -1.75
N LEU A 176 8.42 18.30 -2.41
CA LEU A 176 8.60 16.96 -1.80
C LEU A 176 9.42 16.96 -0.49
N GLU A 177 10.43 17.82 -0.35
CA GLU A 177 11.23 17.98 0.88
C GLU A 177 11.24 19.46 1.33
N HIS A 178 10.06 20.09 1.26
CA HIS A 178 9.89 21.44 1.76
C HIS A 178 10.10 21.51 3.29
N LYS A 179 10.61 22.64 3.80
CA LYS A 179 10.91 22.81 5.23
C LYS A 179 9.68 22.83 6.14
N ASP A 180 8.53 23.19 5.56
CA ASP A 180 7.23 23.07 6.23
C ASP A 180 6.73 21.62 6.04
N PRO A 181 6.60 20.84 7.12
CA PRO A 181 6.17 19.44 7.04
C PRO A 181 4.81 19.27 6.38
N LEU A 182 3.85 20.17 6.62
CA LEU A 182 2.51 20.08 6.01
C LEU A 182 2.59 20.16 4.49
N VAL A 183 3.44 21.05 3.97
CA VAL A 183 3.67 21.20 2.53
C VAL A 183 4.40 19.99 1.94
N ALA A 184 5.41 19.48 2.65
CA ALA A 184 6.17 18.33 2.19
C ALA A 184 5.36 17.03 2.20
N ASP A 185 4.57 16.81 3.25
CA ASP A 185 3.72 15.63 3.40
C ASP A 185 2.59 15.63 2.38
N ASP A 186 1.93 16.77 2.15
CA ASP A 186 0.89 16.89 1.14
C ASP A 186 1.43 16.67 -0.28
N ALA A 187 2.56 17.30 -0.62
CA ALA A 187 3.21 17.10 -1.91
C ALA A 187 3.64 15.64 -2.13
N TYR A 188 4.11 14.97 -1.09
CA TYR A 188 4.41 13.54 -1.14
C TYR A 188 3.14 12.71 -1.34
N ALA A 189 2.05 13.01 -0.63
CA ALA A 189 0.76 12.31 -0.76
C ALA A 189 0.19 12.41 -2.18
N GLU A 190 0.37 13.55 -2.86
CA GLU A 190 -0.01 13.73 -4.27
C GLU A 190 0.71 12.77 -5.21
N PHE A 191 1.99 12.49 -4.96
CA PHE A 191 2.73 11.46 -5.70
C PHE A 191 2.32 10.05 -5.26
N ALA A 192 2.10 9.83 -3.96
CA ALA A 192 1.69 8.54 -3.43
C ALA A 192 0.37 8.06 -4.01
N ASN A 193 -0.58 8.99 -4.22
CA ASN A 193 -1.89 8.68 -4.77
C ASN A 193 -1.89 8.59 -6.31
N ALA A 194 -0.85 9.08 -6.98
CA ALA A 194 -0.82 9.16 -8.43
C ALA A 194 -0.53 7.83 -9.11
N ALA A 195 -1.11 7.64 -10.30
CA ALA A 195 -0.78 6.51 -11.14
C ALA A 195 0.66 6.56 -11.65
N TYR A 196 1.30 5.39 -11.74
CA TYR A 196 2.68 5.28 -12.25
C TYR A 196 2.83 5.98 -13.62
N SER A 197 1.89 5.78 -14.54
CA SER A 197 1.93 6.41 -15.87
C SER A 197 2.01 7.94 -15.78
N SER A 198 1.24 8.56 -14.87
CA SER A 198 1.28 10.00 -14.62
C SER A 198 2.60 10.45 -14.01
N ILE A 199 3.20 9.65 -13.11
CA ILE A 199 4.52 9.92 -12.52
C ILE A 199 5.60 9.84 -13.61
N ALA A 200 5.58 8.79 -14.44
CA ALA A 200 6.53 8.61 -15.53
C ALA A 200 6.43 9.71 -16.59
N GLU A 201 5.24 10.22 -16.89
CA GLU A 201 5.00 11.33 -17.83
C GLU A 201 5.72 12.62 -17.41
N VAL A 202 5.91 12.83 -16.10
CA VAL A 202 6.51 14.06 -15.56
C VAL A 202 7.98 13.91 -15.18
N LYS A 203 8.65 12.82 -15.58
CA LYS A 203 10.05 12.53 -15.22
C LYS A 203 11.04 13.66 -15.51
N ASP A 204 10.81 14.43 -16.58
CA ASP A 204 11.66 15.55 -16.98
C ASP A 204 11.55 16.77 -16.04
N SER A 205 10.57 16.77 -15.13
CA SER A 205 10.41 17.81 -14.10
C SER A 205 11.03 17.44 -12.76
N PHE A 206 11.59 16.24 -12.63
CA PHE A 206 12.12 15.76 -11.36
C PHE A 206 13.40 16.50 -10.96
N PRO A 207 13.57 16.81 -9.66
CA PRO A 207 14.80 17.41 -9.16
C PRO A 207 15.89 16.33 -9.01
N THR A 208 16.38 15.78 -10.12
CA THR A 208 17.29 14.61 -10.15
C THR A 208 18.51 14.79 -9.25
N ASP A 209 19.12 15.98 -9.23
CA ASP A 209 20.26 16.26 -8.34
C ASP A 209 19.93 16.24 -6.85
N GLN A 210 18.68 16.54 -6.49
CA GLN A 210 18.21 16.42 -5.10
C GLN A 210 17.83 14.99 -4.78
N LEU A 211 17.21 14.26 -5.71
CA LEU A 211 16.93 12.82 -5.56
C LEU A 211 18.21 12.02 -5.32
N ARG A 212 19.31 12.34 -6.02
CA ARG A 212 20.65 11.79 -5.78
C ARG A 212 21.17 12.01 -4.35
N LYS A 213 20.67 13.02 -3.65
CA LYS A 213 21.00 13.28 -2.24
C LYS A 213 20.01 12.55 -1.33
N TRP A 214 18.72 12.77 -1.50
CA TRP A 214 17.66 12.24 -0.63
C TRP A 214 17.66 10.71 -0.53
N VAL A 215 17.94 9.98 -1.63
CA VAL A 215 18.01 8.50 -1.61
C VAL A 215 19.10 7.96 -0.65
N TYR A 216 20.10 8.77 -0.31
CA TYR A 216 21.24 8.39 0.52
C TYR A 216 21.37 9.23 1.80
N ASP A 217 20.46 10.16 2.03
CA ASP A 217 20.49 11.02 3.21
C ASP A 217 19.83 10.30 4.38
N PRO A 218 20.53 10.07 5.51
CA PRO A 218 19.95 9.41 6.67
C PRO A 218 18.79 10.19 7.30
N GLU A 219 18.67 11.50 7.03
CA GLU A 219 17.56 12.32 7.52
C GLU A 219 16.33 12.26 6.61
N THR A 220 16.43 11.68 5.41
CA THR A 220 15.26 11.47 4.55
C THR A 220 14.32 10.43 5.19
N PRO A 221 13.02 10.73 5.37
CA PRO A 221 12.08 9.79 5.95
C PRO A 221 12.07 8.47 5.17
N VAL A 222 12.28 7.35 5.87
CA VAL A 222 12.38 6.01 5.25
C VAL A 222 11.13 5.64 4.44
N THR A 223 9.97 6.18 4.81
CA THR A 223 8.70 6.00 4.09
C THR A 223 8.68 6.60 2.69
N ARG A 224 9.61 7.51 2.36
CA ARG A 224 9.71 8.21 1.06
C ARG A 224 10.75 7.61 0.12
N LEU A 225 11.65 6.77 0.64
CA LEU A 225 12.79 6.25 -0.11
C LEU A 225 12.38 5.42 -1.34
N GLY A 226 11.29 4.67 -1.26
CA GLY A 226 10.79 3.90 -2.40
C GLY A 226 10.41 4.78 -3.60
N LEU A 227 9.64 5.85 -3.35
CA LEU A 227 9.30 6.81 -4.39
C LEU A 227 10.54 7.52 -4.93
N TYR A 228 11.47 7.96 -4.07
CA TYR A 228 12.66 8.68 -4.51
C TYR A 228 13.62 7.78 -5.30
N GLY A 229 13.74 6.51 -4.92
CA GLY A 229 14.45 5.50 -5.70
C GLY A 229 13.85 5.34 -7.09
N LEU A 230 12.53 5.19 -7.19
CA LEU A 230 11.83 5.09 -8.47
C LEU A 230 12.04 6.36 -9.33
N MET A 231 11.84 7.55 -8.76
CA MET A 231 12.01 8.82 -9.48
C MET A 231 13.45 9.03 -9.97
N LEU A 232 14.45 8.60 -9.17
CA LEU A 232 15.84 8.60 -9.60
C LEU A 232 16.07 7.63 -10.76
N GLY A 233 15.44 6.46 -10.75
CA GLY A 233 15.49 5.54 -11.89
C GLY A 233 14.85 6.10 -13.17
N LEU A 234 13.77 6.87 -13.03
CA LEU A 234 13.06 7.48 -14.17
C LEU A 234 13.80 8.68 -14.78
N SER A 235 14.51 9.46 -13.98
CA SER A 235 15.14 10.73 -14.40
C SER A 235 16.68 10.72 -14.38
N GLY A 236 17.27 9.67 -13.81
CA GLY A 236 18.71 9.49 -13.69
C GLY A 236 19.36 9.02 -14.99
N ASN A 237 20.63 8.63 -14.88
CA ASN A 237 21.40 8.10 -16.01
C ASN A 237 22.38 7.02 -15.54
N GLU A 238 23.19 6.50 -16.46
CA GLU A 238 24.16 5.42 -16.22
C GLU A 238 25.13 5.70 -15.05
N ASN A 239 25.45 6.95 -14.76
CA ASN A 239 26.34 7.29 -13.63
C ASN A 239 25.70 7.04 -12.26
N ASP A 240 24.37 6.90 -12.19
CA ASP A 240 23.65 6.61 -10.96
C ASP A 240 23.65 5.10 -10.63
N ILE A 241 23.95 4.24 -11.62
CA ILE A 241 23.90 2.77 -11.50
C ILE A 241 24.83 2.25 -10.41
N PRO A 242 26.14 2.59 -10.33
CA PRO A 242 27.04 1.97 -9.35
C PRO A 242 26.59 2.22 -7.91
N ARG A 243 26.13 3.44 -7.63
CA ARG A 243 25.75 3.84 -6.28
C ARG A 243 24.39 3.24 -5.88
N LEU A 244 23.47 3.12 -6.83
CA LEU A 244 22.22 2.40 -6.63
C LEU A 244 22.47 0.90 -6.42
N GLN A 245 23.38 0.31 -7.20
CA GLN A 245 23.81 -1.08 -7.05
C GLN A 245 24.33 -1.34 -5.63
N ASP A 246 25.26 -0.51 -5.15
CA ASP A 246 25.81 -0.63 -3.79
C ASP A 246 24.68 -0.59 -2.74
N LYS A 247 23.72 0.33 -2.89
CA LYS A 247 22.58 0.46 -1.97
C LYS A 247 21.67 -0.77 -2.01
N VAL A 248 21.29 -1.26 -3.19
CA VAL A 248 20.34 -2.40 -3.29
C VAL A 248 20.99 -3.72 -2.93
N THR A 249 22.30 -3.90 -3.20
CA THR A 249 23.04 -5.13 -2.91
C THR A 249 23.53 -5.23 -1.47
N ALA A 250 23.55 -4.12 -0.72
CA ALA A 250 23.84 -4.13 0.72
C ALA A 250 22.95 -5.17 1.43
N ASN A 251 23.56 -5.95 2.31
CA ASN A 251 22.89 -6.96 3.12
C ASN A 251 22.79 -6.41 4.55
N GLU A 252 21.68 -5.75 4.83
CA GLU A 252 21.38 -5.18 6.15
C GLU A 252 20.39 -6.10 6.86
N GLU A 253 20.61 -6.34 8.16
CA GLU A 253 19.71 -7.18 8.96
C GLU A 253 18.37 -6.49 9.25
N ASP A 254 18.38 -5.15 9.27
CA ASP A 254 17.21 -4.33 9.53
C ASP A 254 16.27 -4.29 8.32
N PHE A 255 14.96 -4.23 8.60
CA PHE A 255 13.95 -4.09 7.55
C PHE A 255 14.08 -2.74 6.83
N ARG A 256 14.40 -2.77 5.53
CA ARG A 256 14.58 -1.58 4.70
C ARG A 256 13.28 -1.18 4.00
N LEU A 257 12.48 -0.34 4.67
CA LEU A 257 11.24 0.18 4.11
C LEU A 257 11.49 0.92 2.78
N GLY A 258 10.70 0.59 1.74
CA GLY A 258 10.78 1.21 0.41
C GLY A 258 11.96 0.74 -0.45
N ILE A 259 12.71 -0.29 -0.05
CA ILE A 259 13.85 -0.77 -0.84
C ILE A 259 13.45 -1.36 -2.19
N ASP A 260 12.23 -1.88 -2.32
CA ASP A 260 11.64 -2.34 -3.58
C ASP A 260 11.54 -1.22 -4.63
N GLY A 261 11.14 -0.01 -4.24
CA GLY A 261 11.13 1.16 -5.12
C GLY A 261 12.54 1.61 -5.55
N VAL A 262 13.54 1.46 -4.66
CA VAL A 262 14.96 1.70 -5.01
C VAL A 262 15.48 0.62 -5.96
N MET A 263 15.12 -0.65 -5.75
CA MET A 263 15.44 -1.75 -6.66
C MET A 263 14.80 -1.55 -8.03
N ALA A 264 13.54 -1.12 -8.09
CA ALA A 264 12.88 -0.77 -9.34
C ALA A 264 13.60 0.37 -10.06
N GLY A 265 13.97 1.44 -9.34
CA GLY A 265 14.74 2.54 -9.91
C GLY A 265 16.11 2.12 -10.46
N TYR A 266 16.82 1.25 -9.73
CA TYR A 266 18.06 0.63 -10.19
C TYR A 266 17.85 -0.16 -11.49
N LEU A 267 16.82 -1.00 -11.55
CA LEU A 267 16.52 -1.83 -12.73
C LEU A 267 16.09 -1.00 -13.95
N LEU A 268 15.38 0.12 -13.75
CA LEU A 268 15.03 1.04 -14.85
C LEU A 268 16.27 1.61 -15.56
N LEU A 269 17.39 1.78 -14.83
CA LEU A 269 18.64 2.28 -15.39
C LEU A 269 19.55 1.17 -15.93
N SER A 270 19.54 0.01 -15.29
CA SER A 270 20.51 -1.07 -15.54
C SER A 270 19.95 -2.27 -16.33
N GLY A 271 18.63 -2.34 -16.53
CA GLY A 271 17.98 -3.36 -17.33
C GLY A 271 18.31 -4.79 -16.91
N ALA A 272 18.56 -5.66 -17.90
CA ALA A 272 18.81 -7.08 -17.69
C ALA A 272 20.11 -7.35 -16.89
N ASP A 273 21.13 -6.51 -17.04
CA ASP A 273 22.39 -6.66 -16.30
C ASP A 273 22.16 -6.41 -14.80
N GLY A 274 21.37 -5.39 -14.46
CA GLY A 274 20.97 -5.12 -13.09
C GLY A 274 20.14 -6.24 -12.47
N LEU A 275 19.24 -6.82 -13.26
CA LEU A 275 18.46 -7.99 -12.84
C LEU A 275 19.37 -9.17 -12.49
N THR A 276 20.40 -9.43 -13.29
CA THR A 276 21.40 -10.47 -12.97
C THR A 276 22.14 -10.19 -11.67
N VAL A 277 22.39 -8.93 -11.32
CA VAL A 277 22.98 -8.57 -10.02
C VAL A 277 22.00 -8.87 -8.87
N LEU A 278 20.73 -8.51 -9.00
CA LEU A 278 19.72 -8.80 -7.97
C LEU A 278 19.49 -10.31 -7.79
N GLU A 279 19.52 -11.09 -8.86
CA GLU A 279 19.44 -12.55 -8.76
C GLU A 279 20.58 -13.11 -7.91
N LYS A 280 21.83 -12.74 -8.24
CA LYS A 280 23.03 -13.23 -7.54
C LYS A 280 23.11 -12.79 -6.09
N THR A 281 22.52 -11.66 -5.74
CA THR A 281 22.65 -11.05 -4.40
C THR A 281 21.44 -11.25 -3.53
N LYS A 282 20.24 -11.40 -4.10
CA LYS A 282 18.97 -11.47 -3.37
C LYS A 282 18.18 -12.75 -3.60
N PHE A 283 18.36 -13.45 -4.73
CA PHE A 283 17.61 -14.68 -5.03
C PHE A 283 18.44 -15.92 -4.77
N GLU A 284 19.60 -16.07 -5.41
CA GLU A 284 20.44 -17.26 -5.27
C GLU A 284 20.85 -17.53 -3.82
N PRO A 285 21.35 -16.55 -3.04
CA PRO A 285 21.72 -16.81 -1.65
C PRO A 285 20.50 -17.09 -0.78
N ALA A 286 19.31 -16.58 -1.15
CA ALA A 286 18.08 -16.82 -0.40
C ALA A 286 17.62 -18.29 -0.43
N LEU A 287 18.20 -19.12 -1.30
CA LEU A 287 17.95 -20.55 -1.36
C LEU A 287 18.77 -21.35 -0.33
N GLU A 288 19.75 -20.73 0.33
CA GLU A 288 20.56 -21.37 1.38
C GLU A 288 19.75 -21.58 2.67
N THR A 289 20.18 -22.55 3.49
CA THR A 289 19.53 -22.84 4.78
C THR A 289 20.57 -22.86 5.91
N PRO A 290 20.59 -21.86 6.83
CA PRO A 290 19.74 -20.67 6.84
C PRO A 290 20.10 -19.68 5.72
N SER A 291 19.12 -18.92 5.21
CA SER A 291 19.37 -17.88 4.23
C SER A 291 20.20 -16.74 4.86
N PRO A 292 21.31 -16.30 4.22
CA PRO A 292 22.03 -15.11 4.63
C PRO A 292 21.33 -13.81 4.20
N VAL A 293 20.26 -13.88 3.40
CA VAL A 293 19.48 -12.74 2.93
C VAL A 293 18.14 -12.72 3.66
N PRO A 294 17.76 -11.62 4.33
CA PRO A 294 16.43 -11.50 4.96
C PRO A 294 15.31 -11.70 3.94
N PHE A 295 14.24 -12.40 4.32
CA PHE A 295 13.09 -12.65 3.44
C PHE A 295 12.52 -11.36 2.80
N SER A 296 12.49 -10.26 3.56
CA SER A 296 12.01 -8.97 3.08
C SER A 296 12.80 -8.42 1.88
N GLU A 297 14.09 -8.74 1.79
CA GLU A 297 14.97 -8.32 0.69
C GLU A 297 14.65 -9.10 -0.60
N THR A 298 14.52 -10.42 -0.48
CA THR A 298 14.11 -11.30 -1.60
C THR A 298 12.72 -10.92 -2.09
N PHE A 299 11.79 -10.67 -1.16
CA PHE A 299 10.45 -10.22 -1.48
C PHE A 299 10.45 -8.85 -2.18
N ALA A 300 11.25 -7.89 -1.71
CA ALA A 300 11.38 -6.57 -2.36
C ALA A 300 11.92 -6.67 -3.79
N ALA A 301 12.93 -7.52 -4.03
CA ALA A 301 13.46 -7.75 -5.36
C ALA A 301 12.43 -8.45 -6.29
N MET A 302 11.61 -9.36 -5.76
CA MET A 302 10.47 -9.93 -6.50
C MET A 302 9.42 -8.86 -6.84
N GLN A 303 9.13 -7.92 -5.93
CA GLN A 303 8.22 -6.81 -6.18
C GLN A 303 8.75 -5.86 -7.27
N ALA A 304 10.05 -5.60 -7.32
CA ALA A 304 10.68 -4.83 -8.40
C ALA A 304 10.54 -5.55 -9.76
N LEU A 305 10.65 -6.88 -9.80
CA LEU A 305 10.41 -7.68 -11.01
C LEU A 305 8.98 -7.54 -11.53
N LYS A 306 8.00 -7.61 -10.61
CA LYS A 306 6.58 -7.43 -10.92
C LYS A 306 6.27 -6.03 -11.41
N PHE A 307 6.93 -5.03 -10.84
CA PHE A 307 6.85 -3.66 -11.33
C PHE A 307 7.32 -3.55 -12.78
N LEU A 308 8.47 -4.14 -13.14
CA LEU A 308 8.94 -4.12 -14.53
C LEU A 308 7.94 -4.79 -15.47
N TRP A 309 7.41 -5.95 -15.09
CA TRP A 309 6.42 -6.68 -15.89
C TRP A 309 5.19 -5.81 -16.22
N GLU A 310 4.63 -5.15 -15.21
CA GLU A 310 3.37 -4.42 -15.33
C GLU A 310 3.55 -3.03 -15.94
N TYR A 311 4.58 -2.31 -15.51
CA TYR A 311 4.69 -0.86 -15.71
C TYR A 311 5.86 -0.43 -16.60
N ALA A 312 6.88 -1.28 -16.77
CA ALA A 312 8.06 -0.97 -17.57
C ALA A 312 8.52 -2.17 -18.43
N PRO A 313 7.63 -2.72 -19.29
CA PRO A 313 7.89 -3.96 -20.03
C PRO A 313 9.02 -3.83 -21.06
N ASP A 314 9.37 -2.61 -21.47
CA ASP A 314 10.44 -2.34 -22.43
C ASP A 314 11.84 -2.32 -21.78
N THR A 315 11.92 -2.35 -20.44
CA THR A 315 13.20 -2.32 -19.71
C THR A 315 13.91 -3.67 -19.73
N VAL A 316 13.14 -4.75 -19.63
CA VAL A 316 13.64 -6.14 -19.65
C VAL A 316 12.62 -7.02 -20.35
N GLU A 317 13.08 -7.84 -21.29
CA GLU A 317 12.25 -8.80 -22.02
C GLU A 317 11.40 -9.69 -21.09
N LYS A 318 10.12 -9.89 -21.44
CA LYS A 318 9.17 -10.65 -20.61
C LYS A 318 9.66 -12.06 -20.26
N GLU A 319 10.28 -12.75 -21.20
CA GLU A 319 10.81 -14.10 -20.94
C GLU A 319 11.99 -14.08 -19.95
N ARG A 320 12.80 -13.01 -19.97
CA ARG A 320 13.89 -12.83 -19.01
C ARG A 320 13.36 -12.64 -17.59
N LEU A 321 12.25 -11.89 -17.44
CA LEU A 321 11.54 -11.71 -16.16
C LEU A 321 10.92 -13.02 -15.67
N ARG A 322 10.23 -13.76 -16.56
CA ARG A 322 9.68 -15.10 -16.24
C ARG A 322 10.77 -16.05 -15.78
N ALA A 323 11.94 -16.07 -16.44
CA ALA A 323 13.06 -16.89 -16.04
C ALA A 323 13.52 -16.59 -14.60
N SER A 324 13.66 -15.31 -14.22
CA SER A 324 13.98 -14.90 -12.84
C SER A 324 12.91 -15.33 -11.84
N MET A 325 11.63 -15.13 -12.19
CA MET A 325 10.52 -15.51 -11.32
C MET A 325 10.48 -17.03 -11.12
N ARG A 326 10.80 -17.82 -12.15
CA ARG A 326 10.92 -19.28 -12.05
C ARG A 326 12.02 -19.73 -11.09
N THR A 327 13.14 -19.02 -10.93
CA THR A 327 14.18 -19.43 -9.97
C THR A 327 13.71 -19.35 -8.52
N LEU A 328 12.79 -18.42 -8.22
CA LEU A 328 12.19 -18.26 -6.89
C LEU A 328 11.28 -19.43 -6.50
N MET A 329 10.89 -20.30 -7.43
CA MET A 329 10.17 -21.55 -7.11
C MET A 329 10.97 -22.48 -6.20
N ALA A 330 12.30 -22.35 -6.17
CA ALA A 330 13.14 -23.11 -5.25
C ALA A 330 13.03 -22.63 -3.79
N HIS A 331 12.39 -21.48 -3.54
CA HIS A 331 12.15 -20.91 -2.21
C HIS A 331 10.70 -21.19 -1.78
N PRO A 332 10.44 -22.17 -0.89
CA PRO A 332 9.08 -22.61 -0.56
C PRO A 332 8.18 -21.49 -0.02
N ASP A 333 8.73 -20.57 0.78
CA ASP A 333 7.97 -19.44 1.34
C ASP A 333 7.49 -18.41 0.31
N LEU A 334 7.99 -18.46 -0.92
CA LEU A 334 7.56 -17.58 -2.03
C LEU A 334 6.74 -18.35 -3.08
N ALA A 335 6.66 -19.69 -2.98
CA ALA A 335 6.19 -20.52 -4.08
C ALA A 335 4.73 -20.24 -4.47
N ASP A 336 3.83 -19.97 -3.52
CA ASP A 336 2.44 -19.66 -3.83
C ASP A 336 2.30 -18.34 -4.62
N LEU A 337 3.04 -17.30 -4.22
CA LEU A 337 3.10 -16.02 -4.92
C LEU A 337 3.68 -16.16 -6.32
N VAL A 338 4.80 -16.88 -6.44
CA VAL A 338 5.47 -17.15 -7.72
C VAL A 338 4.56 -17.89 -8.68
N ILE A 339 3.83 -18.92 -8.22
CA ILE A 339 2.87 -19.66 -9.05
C ILE A 339 1.74 -18.75 -9.53
N ILE A 340 1.20 -17.90 -8.65
CA ILE A 340 0.11 -16.97 -8.99
C ILE A 340 0.59 -15.96 -10.04
N ASP A 341 1.76 -15.37 -9.84
CA ASP A 341 2.31 -14.38 -10.77
C ASP A 341 2.68 -15.03 -12.11
N LEU A 342 3.29 -16.21 -12.13
CA LEU A 342 3.59 -16.93 -13.38
C LEU A 342 2.32 -17.38 -14.13
N ALA A 343 1.23 -17.74 -13.44
CA ALA A 343 -0.05 -18.00 -14.07
C ALA A 343 -0.62 -16.73 -14.74
N ARG A 344 -0.56 -15.59 -14.06
CA ARG A 344 -0.97 -14.27 -14.62
C ARG A 344 -0.10 -13.85 -15.78
N TRP A 345 1.17 -14.20 -15.72
CA TRP A 345 2.13 -13.95 -16.78
C TRP A 345 2.04 -14.97 -17.90
N GLU A 346 1.09 -15.92 -17.85
CA GLU A 346 0.90 -16.97 -18.86
C GLU A 346 2.17 -17.80 -19.12
N ASP A 347 3.01 -17.99 -18.10
CA ASP A 347 4.16 -18.90 -18.18
C ASP A 347 3.71 -20.33 -17.90
N TRP A 348 3.22 -21.00 -18.96
CA TRP A 348 2.74 -22.36 -18.87
C TRP A 348 3.85 -23.43 -18.70
N SER A 349 5.11 -23.02 -18.82
CA SER A 349 6.27 -23.92 -18.74
C SER A 349 6.47 -24.50 -17.32
N LEU A 350 5.84 -23.92 -16.31
CA LEU A 350 5.94 -24.37 -14.92
C LEU A 350 5.17 -25.67 -14.64
N LEU A 351 4.23 -26.06 -15.52
CA LEU A 351 3.29 -27.17 -15.29
C LEU A 351 3.97 -28.50 -14.89
N PRO A 352 5.05 -28.98 -15.52
CA PRO A 352 5.72 -30.21 -15.11
C PRO A 352 6.27 -30.14 -13.67
N ARG A 353 6.82 -28.99 -13.28
CA ARG A 353 7.33 -28.78 -11.92
C ARG A 353 6.20 -28.77 -10.90
N LEU A 354 5.03 -28.19 -11.23
CA LEU A 354 3.88 -28.19 -10.33
C LEU A 354 3.34 -29.59 -10.06
N LYS A 355 3.33 -30.46 -11.09
CA LYS A 355 2.99 -31.88 -10.93
C LYS A 355 3.94 -32.59 -9.98
N GLU A 356 5.23 -32.32 -10.09
CA GLU A 356 6.27 -32.94 -9.25
C GLU A 356 6.14 -32.55 -7.77
N ILE A 357 5.88 -31.26 -7.48
CA ILE A 357 5.90 -30.75 -6.10
C ILE A 357 4.55 -30.88 -5.37
N TYR A 358 3.46 -31.19 -6.07
CA TYR A 358 2.15 -31.24 -5.44
C TYR A 358 2.10 -32.31 -4.33
N GLY A 359 1.86 -31.87 -3.09
CA GLY A 359 1.83 -32.76 -1.92
C GLY A 359 3.20 -33.28 -1.49
N GLN A 360 4.29 -32.69 -1.98
CA GLN A 360 5.66 -33.01 -1.53
C GLN A 360 6.16 -31.93 -0.57
N GLU A 361 6.79 -32.31 0.52
CA GLU A 361 7.51 -31.37 1.39
C GLU A 361 8.70 -30.75 0.64
N PRO A 362 9.03 -29.46 0.86
CA PRO A 362 8.37 -28.49 1.76
C PRO A 362 7.16 -27.74 1.15
N TYR A 363 6.64 -28.20 0.00
CA TYR A 363 5.57 -27.53 -0.77
C TYR A 363 4.16 -28.04 -0.42
N ASP A 364 4.02 -29.01 0.49
CA ASP A 364 2.71 -29.51 0.97
C ASP A 364 2.04 -28.56 1.95
N VAL A 365 1.83 -27.32 1.50
CA VAL A 365 1.20 -26.25 2.26
C VAL A 365 -0.12 -25.86 1.57
N PRO A 366 -1.22 -25.65 2.32
CA PRO A 366 -2.51 -25.34 1.72
C PRO A 366 -2.51 -24.13 0.77
N ALA A 367 -1.66 -23.12 1.01
CA ALA A 367 -1.54 -21.95 0.13
C ALA A 367 -0.96 -22.33 -1.24
N ILE A 368 0.15 -23.06 -1.25
CA ILE A 368 0.83 -23.54 -2.47
C ILE A 368 -0.09 -24.48 -3.26
N LYS A 369 -0.73 -25.45 -2.59
CA LYS A 369 -1.69 -26.36 -3.26
C LYS A 369 -2.82 -25.60 -3.96
N ARG A 370 -3.39 -24.56 -3.33
CA ARG A 370 -4.41 -23.71 -3.95
C ARG A 370 -3.86 -22.89 -5.11
N ALA A 371 -2.63 -22.37 -5.00
CA ALA A 371 -1.97 -21.65 -6.09
C ALA A 371 -1.76 -22.57 -7.31
N ILE A 372 -1.31 -23.81 -7.10
CA ILE A 372 -1.17 -24.82 -8.17
C ILE A 372 -2.52 -25.05 -8.86
N VAL A 373 -3.59 -25.31 -8.09
CA VAL A 373 -4.92 -25.47 -8.70
C VAL A 373 -5.37 -24.22 -9.46
N GLY A 374 -5.11 -23.03 -8.91
CA GLY A 374 -5.40 -21.76 -9.58
C GLY A 374 -4.67 -21.63 -10.92
N TYR A 375 -3.40 -22.01 -10.97
CA TYR A 375 -2.60 -22.07 -12.20
C TYR A 375 -3.21 -23.05 -13.22
N LEU A 376 -3.65 -24.25 -12.79
CA LEU A 376 -4.28 -25.23 -13.69
C LEU A 376 -5.60 -24.71 -14.27
N ILE A 377 -6.40 -24.03 -13.44
CA ILE A 377 -7.66 -23.39 -13.90
C ILE A 377 -7.35 -22.28 -14.91
N ALA A 378 -6.35 -21.44 -14.66
CA ALA A 378 -5.95 -20.38 -15.57
C ALA A 378 -5.43 -20.94 -16.90
N ALA A 379 -4.60 -21.99 -16.86
CA ALA A 379 -4.11 -22.70 -18.04
C ALA A 379 -5.26 -23.32 -18.84
N GLY A 380 -6.22 -23.96 -18.18
CA GLY A 380 -7.40 -24.55 -18.80
C GLY A 380 -8.28 -23.53 -19.53
N LYS A 381 -8.30 -22.26 -19.10
CA LYS A 381 -9.05 -21.17 -19.76
C LYS A 381 -8.41 -20.69 -21.08
N GLN A 382 -7.22 -21.17 -21.44
CA GLN A 382 -6.51 -20.80 -22.68
C GLN A 382 -6.92 -21.67 -23.88
N GLU A 383 -8.11 -22.28 -23.83
CA GLU A 383 -8.68 -22.96 -24.98
C GLU A 383 -8.95 -21.97 -26.13
N PRO A 384 -8.60 -22.31 -27.37
CA PRO A 384 -8.95 -21.48 -28.52
C PRO A 384 -10.46 -21.32 -28.65
N GLU A 385 -10.94 -20.11 -28.97
CA GLU A 385 -12.36 -19.85 -29.21
C GLU A 385 -12.88 -20.53 -30.50
N ASP A 386 -11.97 -20.85 -31.42
CA ASP A 386 -12.28 -21.49 -32.70
C ASP A 386 -11.97 -23.00 -32.66
N GLU A 387 -13.00 -23.82 -32.92
CA GLU A 387 -12.93 -25.28 -33.00
C GLU A 387 -11.89 -25.79 -34.03
N GLN A 388 -11.47 -24.98 -35.00
CA GLN A 388 -10.45 -25.36 -35.96
C GLN A 388 -9.01 -25.22 -35.43
N THR A 389 -8.78 -24.48 -34.35
CA THR A 389 -7.45 -24.32 -33.76
C THR A 389 -7.16 -25.46 -32.78
N PRO A 390 -6.06 -26.22 -32.94
CA PRO A 390 -5.73 -27.29 -32.02
C PRO A 390 -5.52 -26.78 -30.60
N VAL A 391 -6.24 -27.37 -29.64
CA VAL A 391 -6.05 -27.09 -28.21
C VAL A 391 -4.57 -27.33 -27.83
N PRO A 392 -3.89 -26.34 -27.22
CA PRO A 392 -2.49 -26.47 -26.83
C PRO A 392 -2.22 -27.65 -25.89
N ALA A 393 -1.04 -28.24 -25.97
CA ALA A 393 -0.68 -29.40 -25.15
C ALA A 393 -0.77 -29.09 -23.64
N PHE A 394 -0.32 -27.91 -23.21
CA PHE A 394 -0.35 -27.49 -21.81
C PHE A 394 -1.77 -27.39 -21.25
N VAL A 395 -2.77 -27.04 -22.08
CA VAL A 395 -4.19 -26.97 -21.67
C VAL A 395 -4.67 -28.37 -21.31
N LYS A 396 -4.51 -29.33 -22.23
CA LYS A 396 -4.91 -30.73 -22.01
C LYS A 396 -4.20 -31.34 -20.80
N GLU A 397 -2.92 -31.04 -20.64
CA GLU A 397 -2.13 -31.50 -19.51
C GLU A 397 -2.58 -30.89 -18.18
N ALA A 398 -2.97 -29.61 -18.18
CA ALA A 398 -3.46 -28.92 -17.00
C ALA A 398 -4.84 -29.44 -16.59
N GLU A 399 -5.75 -29.65 -17.56
CA GLU A 399 -7.07 -30.23 -17.33
C GLU A 399 -7.00 -31.66 -16.81
N ALA A 400 -6.15 -32.50 -17.42
CA ALA A 400 -5.95 -33.88 -16.96
C ALA A 400 -5.44 -33.92 -15.51
N PHE A 401 -4.50 -33.03 -15.16
CA PHE A 401 -4.01 -32.96 -13.79
C PHE A 401 -5.05 -32.38 -12.82
N LEU A 402 -5.83 -31.38 -13.26
CA LEU A 402 -6.92 -30.84 -12.46
C LEU A 402 -7.98 -31.90 -12.18
N ALA A 403 -8.35 -32.72 -13.16
CA ALA A 403 -9.28 -33.84 -12.99
C ALA A 403 -8.76 -34.89 -12.00
N GLN A 404 -7.47 -35.21 -12.05
CA GLN A 404 -6.84 -36.08 -11.05
C GLN A 404 -6.97 -35.47 -9.64
N LEU A 405 -6.70 -34.17 -9.49
CA LEU A 405 -6.82 -33.49 -8.19
C LEU A 405 -8.25 -33.37 -7.68
N GLU A 406 -9.27 -33.39 -8.56
CA GLU A 406 -10.67 -33.46 -8.14
C GLU A 406 -10.99 -34.78 -7.43
N GLU A 407 -10.32 -35.86 -7.81
CA GLU A 407 -10.48 -37.17 -7.17
C GLU A 407 -9.62 -37.28 -5.90
N GLU A 408 -8.36 -36.83 -5.96
CA GLU A 408 -7.37 -37.01 -4.89
C GLU A 408 -7.44 -35.94 -3.79
N ASP A 409 -7.74 -34.68 -4.13
CA ASP A 409 -7.85 -33.56 -3.19
C ASP A 409 -9.03 -32.61 -3.53
N PRO A 410 -10.27 -33.13 -3.49
CA PRO A 410 -11.48 -32.38 -3.86
C PRO A 410 -11.68 -31.11 -3.01
N LYS A 411 -11.17 -31.11 -1.78
CA LYS A 411 -11.31 -29.97 -0.87
C LYS A 411 -10.49 -28.78 -1.36
N THR A 412 -9.21 -28.99 -1.69
CA THR A 412 -8.34 -27.94 -2.24
C THR A 412 -8.92 -27.40 -3.54
N VAL A 413 -9.35 -28.28 -4.45
CA VAL A 413 -9.91 -27.86 -5.75
C VAL A 413 -11.17 -27.00 -5.58
N LYS A 414 -12.10 -27.45 -4.72
CA LYS A 414 -13.31 -26.68 -4.43
C LYS A 414 -13.00 -25.31 -3.84
N THR A 415 -12.02 -25.21 -2.93
CA THR A 415 -11.63 -23.94 -2.34
C THR A 415 -10.98 -23.02 -3.39
N ALA A 416 -10.03 -23.52 -4.18
CA ALA A 416 -9.37 -22.74 -5.22
C ALA A 416 -10.37 -22.18 -6.24
N ARG A 417 -11.33 -22.99 -6.71
CA ARG A 417 -12.40 -22.54 -7.63
C ARG A 417 -13.27 -21.41 -7.10
N LEU A 418 -13.36 -21.23 -5.78
CA LEU A 418 -14.08 -20.08 -5.20
C LEU A 418 -13.25 -18.81 -5.21
N LEU A 419 -11.92 -18.94 -5.17
CA LEU A 419 -10.99 -17.81 -5.13
C LEU A 419 -10.65 -17.29 -6.54
N PHE A 420 -10.62 -18.17 -7.53
CA PHE A 420 -10.24 -17.86 -8.92
C PHE A 420 -11.44 -17.83 -9.90
N ARG A 421 -12.63 -17.46 -9.40
CA ARG A 421 -13.83 -17.30 -10.24
C ARG A 421 -13.68 -16.15 -11.21
#